data_AF-A0A936DXB5-F1
#
_entry.id   AF-A0A936DXB5-F1
#
_cell.length_a   1.000
_cell.length_b   1.000
_cell.length_c   1.000
_cell.angle_alpha   90.00
_cell.angle_beta   90.00
_cell.angle_gamma   90.00
#
_symmetry.space_group_name_H-M   'P 1'
#
loop_
_entity.id
_entity.type
_entity.pdbx_description
1 polymer ?
#
loop_
_entity_poly.entity_id
_entity_poly.type
_entity_poly.pdbx_seq_one_letter_code
_entity_poly.pdbx_strand_id
1 'polypeptide(L)'
;MLAGCRILYTKGATPRQIFNIVNHAITKYGRDYTEADILKCCVSFRANGDPNSGAFSSLSAINLTAFDDYFPWVDDVNGYAYPWYLEGIVDKKTGSIIETELRKMIDVLSKKSRF
;
A
#
# COMPACT_ATOMS: atom_id res chain seq x y z
N MET A 1 2.00 -15.50 -7.79
CA MET A 1 1.36 -14.73 -6.70
C MET A 1 1.07 -13.30 -7.12
N LEU A 2 1.94 -12.73 -7.98
CA LEU A 2 1.83 -11.39 -8.58
C LEU A 2 0.45 -11.05 -9.17
N ALA A 3 -0.24 -12.00 -9.81
CA ALA A 3 -1.57 -11.79 -10.36
C ALA A 3 -2.61 -11.43 -9.28
N GLY A 4 -2.57 -12.11 -8.13
CA GLY A 4 -3.42 -11.81 -6.98
C GLY A 4 -3.14 -10.41 -6.43
N CYS A 5 -1.87 -10.08 -6.21
CA CYS A 5 -1.46 -8.76 -5.73
C CYS A 5 -1.95 -7.63 -6.66
N ARG A 6 -1.87 -7.81 -7.98
CA ARG A 6 -2.35 -6.83 -8.96
C ARG A 6 -3.86 -6.61 -8.86
N ILE A 7 -4.65 -7.69 -8.75
CA ILE A 7 -6.11 -7.60 -8.60
C ILE A 7 -6.48 -6.85 -7.32
N LEU A 8 -5.83 -7.18 -6.21
CA LEU A 8 -6.08 -6.54 -4.91
C LEU A 8 -5.70 -5.06 -4.93
N TYR A 9 -4.56 -4.73 -5.54
CA TYR A 9 -4.13 -3.36 -5.74
C TYR A 9 -5.15 -2.56 -6.57
N THR A 10 -5.60 -3.09 -7.72
CA THR A 10 -6.60 -2.43 -8.57
C THR A 10 -7.94 -2.24 -7.86
N LYS A 11 -8.32 -3.16 -6.95
CA LYS A 11 -9.54 -3.05 -6.14
C LYS A 11 -9.37 -2.16 -4.89
N GLY A 12 -8.17 -1.60 -4.67
CA GLY A 12 -7.83 -0.79 -3.51
C GLY A 12 -7.97 -1.57 -2.19
N ALA A 13 -7.58 -2.84 -2.18
CA ALA A 13 -7.61 -3.65 -0.97
C ALA A 13 -6.64 -3.09 0.09
N THR A 14 -7.14 -2.86 1.29
CA THR A 14 -6.32 -2.49 2.46
C THR A 14 -5.60 -3.72 3.04
N PRO A 15 -4.51 -3.55 3.80
CA PRO A 15 -3.81 -4.67 4.45
C PRO A 15 -4.73 -5.58 5.28
N ARG A 16 -5.69 -5.00 6.00
CA ARG A 16 -6.71 -5.75 6.76
C ARG A 16 -7.58 -6.62 5.85
N GLN A 17 -7.98 -6.10 4.69
CA GLN A 17 -8.76 -6.87 3.72
C GLN A 17 -7.94 -7.98 3.07
N ILE A 18 -6.66 -7.74 2.79
CA ILE A 18 -5.75 -8.77 2.29
C ILE A 18 -5.69 -9.94 3.28
N PHE A 19 -5.53 -9.63 4.58
CA PHE A 19 -5.57 -10.65 5.64
C PHE A 19 -6.90 -11.42 5.66
N ASN A 20 -8.03 -10.73 5.52
CA ASN A 20 -9.34 -11.37 5.45
C ASN A 20 -9.52 -12.28 4.22
N ILE A 21 -8.89 -11.94 3.08
CA ILE A 21 -8.94 -12.78 1.87
C ILE A 21 -8.19 -14.08 2.10
N VAL A 22 -7.04 -14.05 2.79
CA VAL A 22 -6.29 -15.26 3.16
C VAL A 22 -7.11 -16.11 4.14
N ASN A 23 -7.71 -15.50 5.16
CA ASN A 23 -8.60 -16.22 6.09
C ASN A 23 -9.84 -16.81 5.39
N HIS A 24 -10.38 -16.11 4.40
CA HIS A 24 -11.45 -16.62 3.58
C HIS A 24 -11.02 -17.85 2.77
N ALA A 25 -9.80 -17.85 2.21
CA ALA A 25 -9.24 -19.02 1.53
C ALA A 25 -9.11 -20.22 2.48
N ILE A 26 -8.58 -20.01 3.69
CA ILE A 26 -8.47 -21.05 4.73
C ILE A 26 -9.85 -21.61 5.09
N THR A 27 -10.85 -20.75 5.25
CA THR A 27 -12.21 -21.15 5.63
C THR A 27 -12.89 -21.95 4.52
N LYS A 28 -12.66 -21.57 3.25
CA LYS A 28 -13.35 -22.16 2.09
C LYS A 28 -12.69 -23.44 1.57
N TYR A 29 -11.36 -23.52 1.62
CA TYR A 29 -10.57 -24.59 1.02
C TYR A 29 -9.82 -25.44 2.06
N GLY A 30 -9.91 -25.09 3.35
CA GLY A 30 -9.15 -25.74 4.41
C GLY A 30 -7.72 -25.22 4.51
N ARG A 31 -6.91 -25.87 5.36
CA ARG A 31 -5.50 -25.48 5.59
C ARG A 31 -4.57 -25.87 4.44
N ASP A 32 -5.02 -26.73 3.53
CA ASP A 32 -4.26 -27.19 2.37
C ASP A 32 -4.57 -26.35 1.10
N TYR A 33 -4.96 -25.09 1.29
CA TYR A 33 -5.28 -24.20 0.18
C TYR A 33 -4.06 -23.99 -0.72
N THR A 34 -4.31 -23.90 -2.03
CA THR A 34 -3.25 -23.64 -3.01
C THR A 34 -3.16 -22.16 -3.35
N GLU A 35 -2.09 -21.76 -4.04
CA GLU A 35 -1.98 -20.42 -4.60
C GLU A 35 -3.13 -20.11 -5.58
N ALA A 36 -3.58 -21.11 -6.35
CA ALA A 36 -4.71 -20.97 -7.27
C ALA A 36 -6.02 -20.65 -6.51
N ASP A 37 -6.17 -21.16 -5.29
CA ASP A 37 -7.35 -20.89 -4.47
C ASP A 37 -7.33 -19.48 -3.87
N ILE A 38 -6.16 -18.99 -3.45
CA ILE A 38 -5.99 -17.57 -3.11
C ILE A 38 -6.35 -16.69 -4.30
N LEU A 39 -5.88 -17.02 -5.51
CA LEU A 39 -6.19 -16.25 -6.70
C LEU A 39 -7.70 -16.20 -6.97
N LYS A 40 -8.42 -17.33 -6.81
CA LYS A 40 -9.90 -17.35 -6.89
C LYS A 40 -10.53 -16.41 -5.87
N CYS A 41 -10.04 -16.41 -4.63
CA CYS A 41 -10.51 -15.48 -3.58
C CYS A 41 -10.24 -14.02 -3.95
N CYS A 42 -9.05 -13.68 -4.49
CA CYS A 42 -8.72 -12.35 -4.97
C CYS A 42 -9.64 -11.90 -6.12
N VAL A 43 -9.95 -12.80 -7.06
CA VAL A 43 -10.89 -12.55 -8.16
C VAL A 43 -12.30 -12.28 -7.62
N SER A 44 -12.77 -13.09 -6.66
CA SER A 44 -14.11 -12.91 -6.06
C SER A 44 -14.22 -11.74 -5.08
N PHE A 45 -13.09 -11.26 -4.52
CA PHE A 45 -13.06 -10.17 -3.56
C PHE A 45 -13.67 -8.91 -4.17
N ARG A 46 -14.60 -8.26 -3.45
CA ARG A 46 -15.19 -7.00 -3.88
C ARG A 46 -14.74 -5.90 -2.93
N ALA A 47 -14.05 -4.91 -3.47
CA ALA A 47 -13.80 -3.64 -2.81
C ALA A 47 -13.92 -2.54 -3.86
N ASN A 48 -14.19 -1.34 -3.38
CA ASN A 48 -14.18 -0.11 -4.16
C ASN A 48 -13.20 0.88 -3.53
N GLY A 49 -12.13 0.36 -2.92
CA GLY A 49 -11.09 1.19 -2.35
C GLY A 49 -10.38 1.94 -3.45
N ASP A 50 -10.02 3.19 -3.17
CA ASP A 50 -9.24 4.02 -4.08
C ASP A 50 -7.77 3.99 -3.65
N PRO A 51 -6.85 3.47 -4.49
CA PRO A 51 -5.42 3.50 -4.21
C PRO A 51 -4.89 4.91 -3.93
N ASN A 52 -5.53 5.95 -4.50
CA ASN A 52 -5.16 7.34 -4.22
C ASN A 52 -5.48 7.72 -2.78
N SER A 53 -6.63 7.29 -2.22
CA SER A 53 -6.96 7.52 -0.81
C SER A 53 -5.96 6.84 0.12
N GLY A 54 -5.50 5.63 -0.23
CA GLY A 54 -4.45 4.93 0.53
C GLY A 54 -3.11 5.67 0.48
N ALA A 55 -2.72 6.14 -0.71
CA ALA A 55 -1.51 6.94 -0.89
C ALA A 55 -1.60 8.27 -0.13
N PHE A 56 -2.71 9.00 -0.24
CA PHE A 56 -2.96 10.26 0.47
C PHE A 56 -2.86 10.08 1.99
N SER A 57 -3.50 9.05 2.54
CA SER A 57 -3.41 8.75 3.97
C SER A 57 -1.98 8.44 4.40
N SER A 58 -1.21 7.73 3.57
CA SER A 58 0.18 7.37 3.88
C SER A 58 1.10 8.61 3.86
N LEU A 59 0.95 9.47 2.85
CA LEU A 59 1.70 10.74 2.77
C LEU A 59 1.33 11.69 3.91
N SER A 60 0.05 11.73 4.30
CA SER A 60 -0.42 12.53 5.44
C SER A 60 0.24 12.05 6.74
N ALA A 61 0.37 10.73 6.93
CA ALA A 61 1.07 10.16 8.08
C ALA A 61 2.57 10.54 8.08
N ILE A 62 3.24 10.46 6.93
CA ILE A 62 4.64 10.92 6.79
C ILE A 62 4.76 12.40 7.17
N ASN A 63 3.90 13.26 6.63
CA ASN A 63 3.92 14.70 6.91
C ASN A 63 3.63 15.04 8.38
N LEU A 64 2.94 14.17 9.12
CA LEU A 64 2.65 14.33 10.54
C LEU A 64 3.70 13.66 11.45
N THR A 65 4.65 12.91 10.88
CA THR A 65 5.69 12.22 11.63
C THR A 65 6.72 13.24 12.10
N ALA A 66 7.01 13.25 13.40
CA ALA A 66 7.84 14.29 14.02
C ALA A 66 9.36 14.05 13.85
N PHE A 67 9.78 12.82 13.59
CA PHE A 67 11.18 12.42 13.51
C PHE A 67 11.41 11.42 12.37
N ASP A 68 12.52 11.59 11.67
CA ASP A 68 12.86 10.78 10.48
C ASP A 68 13.16 9.31 10.83
N ASP A 69 13.53 9.03 12.08
CA ASP A 69 13.82 7.68 12.56
C ASP A 69 12.56 6.82 12.79
N TYR A 70 11.37 7.39 12.66
CA TYR A 70 10.11 6.65 12.66
C TYR A 70 9.67 6.21 11.25
N PHE A 71 10.42 6.58 10.20
CA PHE A 71 10.06 6.16 8.87
C PHE A 71 10.30 4.66 8.64
N PRO A 72 9.40 3.98 7.88
CA PRO A 72 9.50 2.53 7.65
C PRO A 72 10.80 2.05 6.99
N TRP A 73 11.57 2.95 6.39
CA TRP A 73 12.82 2.64 5.66
C TRP A 73 14.08 3.07 6.40
N VAL A 74 13.98 3.54 7.65
CA VAL A 74 15.16 4.04 8.41
C VAL A 74 16.27 2.99 8.53
N ASP A 75 15.90 1.73 8.76
CA ASP A 75 16.85 0.64 8.98
C ASP A 75 17.43 0.07 7.69
N ASP A 76 16.74 0.28 6.55
CA ASP A 76 17.16 -0.23 5.24
C ASP A 76 16.64 0.66 4.10
N VAL A 77 17.30 1.79 3.91
CA VAL A 77 16.94 2.77 2.86
C VAL A 77 17.05 2.15 1.46
N ASN A 78 18.06 1.30 1.20
CA ASN A 78 18.30 0.78 -0.14
C ASN A 78 17.44 -0.45 -0.47
N GLY A 79 17.10 -1.28 0.52
CA GLY A 79 16.29 -2.48 0.35
C GLY A 79 14.80 -2.27 0.56
N TYR A 80 14.37 -1.12 1.08
CA TYR A 80 12.95 -0.82 1.22
C TYR A 80 12.21 -0.74 -0.13
N ALA A 81 11.11 -1.47 -0.23
CA ALA A 81 10.26 -1.47 -1.42
C ALA A 81 9.37 -0.22 -1.47
N TYR A 82 9.94 0.92 -1.88
CA TYR A 82 9.22 2.19 -1.99
C TYR A 82 7.98 2.07 -2.89
N PRO A 83 6.78 2.35 -2.36
CA PRO A 83 5.57 2.46 -3.17
C PRO A 83 5.69 3.58 -4.21
N TRP A 84 4.95 3.44 -5.31
CA TRP A 84 4.93 4.42 -6.41
C TRP A 84 4.68 5.86 -5.95
N TYR A 85 3.87 6.06 -4.90
CA TYR A 85 3.52 7.39 -4.41
C TYR A 85 4.64 8.06 -3.60
N LEU A 86 5.74 7.34 -3.28
CA LEU A 86 6.95 7.90 -2.65
C LEU A 86 8.05 8.22 -3.65
N GLU A 87 7.85 7.91 -4.93
CA GLU A 87 8.82 8.20 -5.97
C GLU A 87 9.02 9.71 -6.12
N GLY A 88 10.28 10.16 -6.01
CA GLY A 88 10.63 11.58 -6.01
C GLY A 88 10.32 12.32 -4.70
N ILE A 89 9.69 11.67 -3.72
CA ILE A 89 9.46 12.24 -2.38
C ILE A 89 10.56 11.82 -1.40
N VAL A 90 11.04 10.58 -1.50
CA VAL A 90 12.15 10.09 -0.67
C VAL A 90 13.43 10.10 -1.49
N ASP A 91 14.49 10.71 -0.96
CA ASP A 91 15.83 10.52 -1.49
C ASP A 91 16.32 9.11 -1.09
N LYS A 92 16.33 8.18 -2.05
CA LYS A 92 16.72 6.78 -1.82
C LYS A 92 18.19 6.59 -1.43
N LYS A 93 19.03 7.64 -1.45
CA LYS A 93 20.39 7.57 -0.93
C LYS A 93 20.48 7.89 0.56
N THR A 94 19.65 8.81 1.03
CA THR A 94 19.72 9.36 2.39
C THR A 94 18.55 8.93 3.27
N GLY A 95 17.44 8.51 2.68
CA GLY A 95 16.18 8.23 3.36
C GLY A 95 15.40 9.48 3.72
N SER A 96 15.93 10.67 3.43
CA SER A 96 15.30 11.95 3.77
C SER A 96 14.12 12.28 2.87
N ILE A 97 13.15 13.00 3.43
CA ILE A 97 11.98 13.51 2.71
C ILE A 97 12.34 14.79 1.97
N ILE A 98 11.94 14.85 0.70
CA ILE A 98 11.91 16.06 -0.11
C ILE A 98 10.58 16.76 0.15
N GLU A 99 10.55 17.59 1.21
CA GLU A 99 9.35 18.26 1.74
C GLU A 99 8.48 18.96 0.69
N THR A 100 9.11 19.57 -0.30
CA THR A 100 8.40 20.25 -1.39
C THR A 100 7.61 19.28 -2.26
N GLU A 101 8.16 18.10 -2.55
CA GLU A 101 7.49 17.07 -3.35
C GLU A 101 6.41 16.35 -2.54
N LEU A 102 6.65 16.13 -1.24
CA LEU A 102 5.65 15.60 -0.31
C LEU A 102 4.38 16.46 -0.32
N ARG A 103 4.52 17.77 -0.09
CA ARG A 103 3.39 18.70 -0.05
C ARG A 103 2.64 18.78 -1.38
N LYS A 104 3.36 18.81 -2.51
CA LYS A 104 2.75 18.78 -3.85
C LYS A 104 1.92 17.53 -4.06
N MET A 105 2.46 16.36 -3.71
CA MET A 105 1.76 15.10 -3.91
C MET A 105 0.54 14.96 -2.99
N ILE A 106 0.62 15.45 -1.76
CA ILE A 106 -0.54 15.54 -0.84
C ILE A 106 -1.66 16.38 -1.47
N ASP A 107 -1.37 17.56 -2.03
CA ASP A 107 -2.38 18.39 -2.70
C ASP A 107 -2.99 17.67 -3.90
N VAL A 108 -2.16 17.04 -4.76
CA VAL A 108 -2.63 16.28 -5.92
C VAL A 108 -3.55 15.13 -5.52
N LEU A 109 -3.16 14.34 -4.52
CA LEU A 109 -3.93 13.18 -4.10
C LEU A 109 -5.16 13.57 -3.28
N SER A 110 -5.16 14.69 -2.55
CA SER A 110 -6.35 15.17 -1.85
C SER A 110 -7.53 15.43 -2.81
N LYS A 111 -7.23 15.92 -4.02
CA LYS A 111 -8.21 16.19 -5.08
C LYS A 111 -8.65 14.94 -5.84
N LYS A 112 -7.81 13.90 -5.85
CA LYS A 112 -8.06 12.65 -6.58
C LYS A 112 -8.68 11.56 -5.71
N SER A 113 -8.47 11.64 -4.40
CA SER A 113 -8.92 10.64 -3.44
C SER A 113 -10.43 10.71 -3.28
N ARG A 114 -11.05 9.54 -3.20
CA ARG A 114 -12.45 9.39 -2.79
C ARG A 114 -12.50 9.34 -1.26
N PHE A 115 -12.60 10.50 -0.62
CA PHE A 115 -12.99 10.62 0.79
C PHE A 115 -14.38 11.27 0.88
#